data_AF-A0A7C3NWC9-F1
#
_entry.id   AF-A0A7C3NWC9-F1
#
_cell.length_a   1.000
_cell.length_b   1.000
_cell.length_c   1.000
_cell.angle_alpha   90.00
_cell.angle_beta   90.00
_cell.angle_gamma   90.00
#
_symmetry.space_group_name_H-M   'P 1'
#
loop_
_entity.id
_entity.type
_entity.pdbx_description
1 polymer ?
#
loop_
_entity_poly.entity_id
_entity_poly.type
_entity_poly.pdbx_seq_one_letter_code
_entity_poly.pdbx_strand_id
1 'polypeptide(L)' 'MAKHPPGAVLASSKSCVIVTPGSNDARAVKNATRTIPIVFLGTVSDPVSLGLVDSLAHPGGNITGFTISVPP' A
#
# COMPACT_ATOMS: atom_id res chain seq x y z
N MET A 1 6.56 11.09 27.71
CA MET A 1 5.44 11.40 26.79
C MET A 1 5.98 11.51 25.37
N ALA A 2 6.11 10.40 24.65
CA ALA A 2 6.35 10.39 23.21
C ALA A 2 5.39 9.34 22.65
N LYS A 3 4.32 9.83 22.03
CA LYS A 3 3.22 9.02 21.50
C LYS A 3 3.73 8.38 20.21
N HIS A 4 4.04 7.09 20.23
CA HIS A 4 4.32 6.33 19.01
C HIS A 4 3.05 6.37 18.13
N PRO A 5 3.10 6.88 16.88
CA PRO A 5 1.95 6.84 15.99
C PRO A 5 1.66 5.38 15.63
N PRO A 6 0.42 4.89 15.83
CA PRO A 6 0.07 3.53 15.43
C PRO A 6 0.01 3.44 13.91
N GLY A 7 0.95 2.73 13.30
CA GLY A 7 0.91 2.37 11.88
C GLY A 7 2.17 2.76 11.09
N ALA A 8 3.26 2.04 11.33
CA ALA A 8 4.35 1.72 10.40
C ALA A 8 5.65 1.51 11.20
N VAL A 9 5.98 0.24 11.47
CA VAL A 9 7.34 -0.12 11.88
C VAL A 9 8.18 -0.22 10.60
N LEU A 10 9.10 0.72 10.41
CA LEU A 10 10.10 0.68 9.34
C LEU A 10 11.37 0.00 9.86
N ALA A 11 11.58 -1.25 9.45
CA ALA A 11 12.85 -1.93 9.64
C ALA A 11 13.86 -1.49 8.57
N SER A 12 15.02 -1.00 9.00
CA SER A 12 16.16 -0.71 8.11
C SER A 12 16.93 -2.01 7.84
N SER A 13 16.43 -2.79 6.89
CA SER A 13 17.14 -3.89 6.24
C SER A 13 17.44 -3.45 4.80
N LYS A 14 18.50 -3.99 4.17
CA LYS A 14 18.85 -3.71 2.74
C LYS A 14 17.67 -3.91 1.77
N SER A 15 16.64 -4.65 2.20
CA SER A 15 15.35 -4.75 1.54
C SER A 15 14.26 -4.36 2.55
N CYS A 16 13.63 -3.20 2.34
CA CYS A 16 12.51 -2.71 3.14
C CYS A 16 11.22 -2.79 2.31
N VAL A 17 10.09 -3.10 2.94
CA VAL A 17 8.75 -3.09 2.33
C VAL A 17 7.79 -2.38 3.27
N ILE A 18 6.91 -1.54 2.73
CA ILE A 18 5.88 -0.84 3.50
C ILE A 18 4.55 -1.53 3.30
N VAL A 19 3.88 -1.90 4.39
CA VAL A 19 2.54 -2.49 4.35
C VAL A 19 1.52 -1.44 4.79
N THR A 20 0.44 -1.29 4.02
CA THR A 20 -0.60 -0.27 4.27
C THR A 20 -1.97 -0.93 4.48
N PRO A 21 -2.68 -0.61 5.58
CA PRO A 21 -3.94 -1.27 5.94
C PRO A 21 -5.16 -0.69 5.23
N GLY A 22 -5.03 0.33 4.37
CA GLY A 22 -6.15 0.88 3.60
C GLY A 22 -5.78 1.94 2.56
N SER A 23 -6.78 2.37 1.80
CA SER A 23 -6.62 3.17 0.58
C SER A 23 -5.93 4.52 0.82
N ASN A 24 -6.25 5.20 1.92
CA ASN A 24 -5.64 6.50 2.24
C ASN A 24 -4.15 6.35 2.59
N ASP A 25 -3.81 5.33 3.37
CA ASP A 25 -2.41 5.04 3.73
C ASP A 25 -1.62 4.62 2.49
N ALA A 26 -2.18 3.73 1.67
CA ALA A 26 -1.59 3.30 0.41
C ALA A 26 -1.27 4.49 -0.50
N ARG A 27 -2.20 5.45 -0.61
CA ARG A 27 -2.02 6.65 -1.42
C ARG A 27 -0.99 7.61 -0.83
N ALA A 28 -0.98 7.79 0.49
CA ALA A 28 0.02 8.61 1.17
C ALA A 28 1.43 8.04 0.98
N VAL A 29 1.61 6.74 1.16
CA VAL A 29 2.91 6.07 0.99
C VAL A 29 3.35 6.07 -0.48
N LYS A 30 2.45 5.82 -1.44
CA LYS A 30 2.75 5.92 -2.88
C LYS A 30 3.27 7.31 -3.27
N ASN A 31 2.76 8.36 -2.62
CA ASN A 31 3.24 9.72 -2.83
C ASN A 31 4.59 9.98 -2.14
N ALA A 32 4.83 9.37 -0.99
CA ALA A 32 6.06 9.53 -0.22
C ALA A 32 7.26 8.77 -0.82
N THR A 33 7.04 7.66 -1.53
CA THR A 33 8.12 6.88 -2.13
C THR A 33 7.74 6.20 -3.44
N ARG A 34 8.68 6.23 -4.39
CA ARG A 34 8.60 5.55 -5.70
C ARG A 34 9.55 4.36 -5.83
N THR A 35 10.35 4.09 -4.81
CA THR A 35 11.43 3.10 -4.86
C THR A 35 11.30 2.00 -3.82
N ILE A 36 10.69 2.29 -2.66
CA ILE A 36 10.44 1.26 -1.64
C ILE A 36 9.17 0.51 -2.05
N PRO A 37 9.18 -0.82 -2.14
CA PRO A 37 7.97 -1.59 -2.44
C PRO A 37 6.86 -1.37 -1.40
N ILE A 38 5.63 -1.22 -1.88
CA ILE A 38 4.43 -0.98 -1.07
C ILE A 38 3.47 -2.14 -1.30
N VAL A 39 2.95 -2.73 -0.21
CA VAL A 39 1.89 -3.73 -0.24
C VAL A 39 0.66 -3.19 0.48
N PHE A 40 -0.45 -3.01 -0.23
CA PHE A 40 -1.74 -2.65 0.38
C PHE A 40 -2.59 -3.89 0.70
N LEU A 41 -3.41 -3.78 1.74
CA LEU A 41 -4.26 -4.87 2.22
C LEU A 41 -5.71 -4.73 1.76
N GLY A 42 -6.49 -5.80 1.94
CA GLY A 42 -7.81 -6.06 1.36
C GLY A 42 -8.95 -5.08 1.64
N THR A 43 -8.72 -4.02 2.42
CA THR A 43 -9.66 -2.90 2.59
C THR A 43 -9.64 -1.92 1.40
N VAL A 44 -8.72 -2.11 0.45
CA VAL A 44 -8.70 -1.40 -0.83
C VAL A 44 -9.62 -2.12 -1.82
N SER A 45 -10.83 -1.57 -2.00
CA SER A 45 -11.88 -2.19 -2.81
C SER A 45 -11.57 -2.21 -4.32
N ASP A 46 -11.12 -1.08 -4.86
CA ASP A 46 -10.78 -0.94 -6.27
C ASP A 46 -9.49 -0.11 -6.44
N PRO A 47 -8.32 -0.75 -6.43
CA PRO A 47 -7.04 -0.05 -6.53
C PRO A 47 -6.81 0.58 -7.91
N VAL A 48 -7.51 0.13 -8.95
CA VAL A 48 -7.41 0.70 -10.30
C VAL A 48 -8.18 2.02 -10.34
N SER A 49 -9.44 2.03 -9.93
CA SER A 49 -10.25 3.26 -9.87
C SER A 49 -9.68 4.30 -8.91
N LEU A 50 -8.96 3.86 -7.87
CA LEU A 50 -8.26 4.76 -6.94
C LEU A 50 -6.93 5.29 -7.49
N GLY A 51 -6.48 4.84 -8.66
CA GLY A 51 -5.20 5.21 -9.26
C GLY A 51 -4.00 4.73 -8.45
N LEU A 52 -4.17 3.71 -7.61
CA LEU A 52 -3.06 3.08 -6.88
C LEU A 52 -2.22 2.25 -7.83
N VAL A 53 -2.84 1.50 -8.74
CA VAL A 53 -2.20 0.66 -9.75
C VAL A 53 -2.79 0.89 -11.13
N ASP A 54 -2.03 0.67 -12.20
CA ASP A 54 -2.52 0.84 -13.58
C ASP A 54 -3.47 -0.30 -13.98
N SER A 55 -3.19 -1.52 -13.51
CA SER A 55 -4.06 -2.70 -13.67
C SER A 55 -3.79 -3.73 -12.58
N LEU A 56 -4.72 -4.66 -12.36
CA LEU A 56 -4.54 -5.73 -11.38
C LEU A 56 -3.44 -6.72 -11.77
N ALA A 57 -3.33 -7.04 -13.06
CA ALA A 57 -2.31 -7.97 -13.56
C ALA A 57 -0.91 -7.32 -13.64
N HIS A 58 -0.86 -6.02 -13.94
CA HIS A 58 0.37 -5.26 -14.10
C HIS A 58 0.24 -3.90 -13.39
N PRO A 59 0.74 -3.78 -12.14
CA PRO A 59 0.48 -2.59 -11.34
C PRO A 59 1.12 -1.27 -11.83
N GLY A 60 2.13 -1.34 -12.69
CA GLY A 60 2.76 -0.17 -13.32
C GLY A 60 3.73 0.64 -12.43
N GLY A 61 4.01 0.19 -11.20
CA GLY A 61 4.91 0.88 -10.28
C GLY A 61 5.36 0.03 -9.09
N ASN A 62 5.80 0.68 -8.01
CA ASN A 62 6.30 0.04 -6.79
C ASN A 62 5.21 -0.37 -5.79
N ILE A 63 3.93 -0.37 -6.19
CA ILE A 63 2.79 -0.63 -5.31
C ILE A 63 1.97 -1.82 -5.84
N THR A 64 1.64 -2.75 -4.95
CA THR A 64 0.84 -3.95 -5.22
C THR A 64 0.02 -4.30 -3.98
N GLY A 65 -0.79 -5.37 -4.02
CA GLY A 65 -1.54 -5.80 -2.85
C GLY A 65 -2.64 -6.80 -3.13
N PHE A 66 -3.59 -6.86 -2.20
CA PHE A 66 -4.76 -7.73 -2.27
C PHE A 66 -6.03 -6.89 -2.25
N THR A 67 -7.04 -7.30 -3.00
CA THR A 67 -8.40 -6.79 -2.88
C THR A 67 -9.27 -7.89 -2.29
N ILE A 68 -10.27 -7.52 -1.49
CA ILE A 68 -11.30 -8.47 -1.07
C ILE A 68 -12.50 -8.25 -1.99
N SER A 69 -12.78 -9.25 -2.82
CA SER A 69 -14.06 -9.34 -3.54
C SER A 69 -15.00 -10.19 -2.69
N VAL A 70 -16.11 -9.58 -2.26
CA VAL A 70 -17.25 -10.33 -1.73
C VAL A 70 -18.23 -10.48 -2.89
N PRO A 71 -18.31 -11.66 -3.54
CA PRO A 71 -19.33 -11.90 -4.55
C PRO A 71 -20.74 -11.81 -3.91
N PRO A 72 -21.77 -11.44 -4.70
CA PRO A 72 -23.14 -11.37 -4.20
C PRO A 72 -23.67 -12.72 -3.70
#